data_AF-A0A3A8KBZ0-F1
#
_entry.id   AF-A0A3A8KBZ0-F1
#
_cell.length_a   1.000
_cell.length_b   1.000
_cell.length_c   1.000
_cell.angle_alpha   90.00
_cell.angle_beta   90.00
_cell.angle_gamma   90.00
#
_symmetry.space_group_name_H-M   'P 1'
#
loop_
_entity.id
_entity.type
_entity.pdbx_description
1 polymer ?
#
loop_
_entity_poly.entity_id
_entity_poly.type
_entity_poly.pdbx_seq_one_letter_code
_entity_poly.pdbx_strand_id
1 'polypeptide(L)'
;MGIGSEHAAWIQTLSGFLGCPLGLVEGSETLEADAASSTLEGVMGPPHSGITTELLVKLLVTRRDDGGLDVWALVFFFVDKRRVAERDKCYLTVEWREGQWARRGWEADAEGEWAGLETLE
;
A
#
# COMPACT_ATOMS: atom_id res chain seq x y z
N MET A 1 -2.36 3.71 -23.04
CA MET A 1 -1.66 4.39 -21.93
C MET A 1 -0.76 3.38 -21.26
N GLY A 2 0.44 3.78 -20.85
CA GLY A 2 1.37 2.88 -20.15
C GLY A 2 1.06 2.85 -18.65
N ILE A 3 1.43 1.75 -17.99
CA ILE A 3 1.26 1.55 -16.54
C ILE A 3 1.78 2.76 -15.74
N GLY A 4 2.88 3.39 -16.17
CA GLY A 4 3.49 4.53 -15.48
C GLY A 4 2.63 5.79 -15.36
N SER A 5 1.78 6.13 -16.34
CA SER A 5 0.93 7.34 -16.22
C SER A 5 -0.27 7.12 -15.30
N GLU A 6 -0.76 5.89 -15.22
CA GLU A 6 -1.86 5.52 -14.34
C GLU A 6 -1.36 5.29 -12.89
N HIS A 7 -0.12 4.86 -12.74
CA HIS A 7 0.56 4.66 -11.45
C HIS A 7 0.54 5.92 -10.57
N ALA A 8 0.91 7.08 -11.12
CA ALA A 8 0.87 8.34 -10.39
C ALA A 8 -0.56 8.73 -9.95
N ALA A 9 -1.56 8.46 -10.79
CA ALA A 9 -2.96 8.73 -10.47
C ALA A 9 -3.49 7.79 -9.37
N TRP A 10 -3.08 6.51 -9.38
CA TRP A 10 -3.39 5.57 -8.30
C TRP A 10 -2.78 6.00 -6.97
N ILE A 11 -1.51 6.43 -6.95
CA ILE A 11 -0.88 6.93 -5.72
C ILE A 11 -1.62 8.15 -5.18
N GLN A 12 -1.95 9.11 -6.05
CA GLN A 12 -2.67 10.32 -5.65
C GLN A 12 -4.06 10.01 -5.08
N THR A 13 -4.82 9.15 -5.75
CA THR A 13 -6.17 8.76 -5.28
C THR A 13 -6.11 7.87 -4.04
N LEU A 14 -5.08 7.03 -3.89
CA LEU A 14 -4.85 6.20 -2.71
C LEU A 14 -4.49 7.06 -1.49
N SER A 15 -3.70 8.11 -1.69
CA SER A 15 -3.42 9.11 -0.66
C SER A 15 -4.71 9.74 -0.13
N GLY A 16 -5.62 10.10 -1.04
CA GLY A 16 -6.94 10.61 -0.67
C GLY A 16 -7.81 9.58 0.08
N PHE A 17 -7.78 8.33 -0.35
CA PHE A 17 -8.51 7.23 0.29
C PHE A 17 -8.00 6.90 1.71
N LEU A 18 -6.68 6.88 1.91
CA LEU A 18 -6.05 6.62 3.21
C LEU A 18 -6.00 7.84 4.13
N GLY A 19 -6.31 9.03 3.60
CA GLY A 19 -6.38 10.27 4.38
C GLY A 19 -5.00 10.85 4.74
N CYS A 20 -3.93 10.46 4.04
CA CYS A 20 -2.61 11.04 4.21
C CYS A 20 -1.85 11.12 2.87
N PRO A 21 -0.94 12.09 2.69
CA PRO A 21 -0.03 12.10 1.56
C PRO A 21 0.84 10.84 1.56
N LEU A 22 0.94 10.15 0.43
CA LEU A 22 1.88 9.05 0.22
C LEU A 22 3.05 9.51 -0.64
N GLY A 23 4.26 9.25 -0.18
CA GLY A 23 5.51 9.41 -0.92
C GLY A 23 6.01 8.08 -1.45
N LEU A 24 6.59 8.07 -2.65
CA LEU A 24 7.26 6.90 -3.19
C LEU A 24 8.61 6.71 -2.49
N VAL A 25 8.89 5.50 -2.00
CA VAL A 25 10.22 5.14 -1.48
C VAL A 25 11.18 5.00 -2.66
N GLU A 26 12.26 5.78 -2.65
CA GLU A 26 13.25 5.80 -3.73
C GLU A 26 13.82 4.41 -4.00
N GLY A 27 13.84 4.00 -5.28
CA GLY A 27 14.37 2.70 -5.70
C GLY A 27 13.47 1.49 -5.39
N SER A 28 12.27 1.70 -4.85
CA SER A 28 11.33 0.60 -4.54
C SER A 28 10.49 0.12 -5.72
N GLU A 29 10.50 0.85 -6.83
CA GLU A 29 9.70 0.53 -8.01
C GLU A 29 10.27 -0.68 -8.74
N THR A 30 9.39 -1.63 -9.08
CA THR A 30 9.69 -2.74 -9.97
C THR A 30 8.73 -2.71 -11.15
N LEU A 31 9.25 -3.01 -12.34
CA LEU A 31 8.48 -3.10 -13.57
C LEU A 31 8.88 -4.36 -14.33
N GLU A 32 7.96 -5.30 -14.42
CA GLU A 32 8.06 -6.54 -15.17
C GLU A 32 7.13 -6.49 -16.39
N ALA A 33 7.10 -7.56 -17.19
CA ALA A 33 6.34 -7.59 -18.45
C ALA A 33 4.82 -7.46 -18.24
N ASP A 34 4.32 -8.04 -17.15
CA ASP A 34 2.91 -8.17 -16.78
C ASP A 34 2.60 -7.69 -15.36
N ALA A 35 3.60 -7.31 -14.58
CA ALA A 35 3.43 -6.80 -13.23
C ALA A 35 4.25 -5.54 -12.96
N ALA A 36 3.78 -4.70 -12.05
CA ALA A 36 4.54 -3.59 -11.50
C ALA A 36 4.27 -3.48 -10.00
N SER A 37 5.25 -3.01 -9.25
CA SER A 37 5.07 -2.73 -7.83
C SER A 37 5.82 -1.49 -7.39
N SER A 38 5.37 -0.87 -6.31
CA SER A 38 6.08 0.21 -5.65
C SER A 38 5.82 0.19 -4.16
N THR A 39 6.75 0.72 -3.38
CA THR A 39 6.57 0.93 -1.94
C THR A 39 6.34 2.41 -1.69
N LEU A 40 5.29 2.72 -0.94
CA LEU A 40 4.92 4.07 -0.55
C LEU A 40 4.98 4.20 0.97
N GLU A 41 5.27 5.39 1.45
CA GLU A 41 5.25 5.73 2.86
C GLU A 41 4.38 6.96 3.12
N GLY A 42 3.77 7.03 4.30
CA GLY A 42 2.94 8.16 4.70
C GLY A 42 2.83 8.29 6.21
N VAL A 43 2.50 9.49 6.67
CA VAL A 43 2.25 9.76 8.10
C VAL A 43 0.81 10.25 8.24
N MET A 44 0.01 9.57 9.06
CA MET A 44 -1.39 9.93 9.30
C MET A 44 -1.51 10.98 10.40
N GLY A 45 -2.17 12.09 10.06
CA GLY A 45 -2.46 13.17 10.99
C GLY A 45 -1.24 14.04 11.36
N PRO A 46 -1.47 15.16 12.05
CA PRO A 46 -0.38 15.92 12.64
C PRO A 46 0.26 15.10 13.77
N PRO A 47 1.59 15.20 13.99
CA PRO A 47 2.22 14.59 15.15
C PRO A 47 1.64 15.22 16.42
N HIS A 48 0.68 14.52 17.03
CA HIS A 48 0.23 14.84 18.37
C HIS A 48 1.38 14.53 19.35
N SER A 49 1.37 15.17 20.52
CA SER A 49 2.42 14.97 21.53
C SER A 49 2.45 13.52 22.01
N GLY A 50 3.28 12.70 21.36
CA GLY A 50 3.70 11.38 21.81
C GLY A 50 3.20 10.17 21.03
N ILE A 51 2.41 10.33 19.96
CA ILE A 51 1.99 9.20 19.11
C ILE A 51 2.11 9.58 17.64
N THR A 52 2.89 8.81 16.88
CA THR A 52 2.98 8.91 15.42
C THR A 52 2.36 7.68 14.80
N THR A 53 1.45 7.88 13.83
CA THR A 53 0.94 6.77 13.01
C THR A 53 1.50 6.88 11.60
N GLU A 54 2.20 5.83 11.18
CA GLU A 54 2.87 5.74 9.89
C GLU A 54 2.25 4.61 9.06
N LEU A 55 2.25 4.78 7.75
CA LEU A 55 1.83 3.78 6.79
C LEU A 55 3.03 3.38 5.95
N LEU A 56 3.21 2.08 5.78
CA LEU A 56 3.95 1.53 4.66
C LEU A 56 2.94 0.86 3.73
N VAL A 57 3.02 1.14 2.44
CA VAL A 57 2.05 0.64 1.46
C VAL A 57 2.79 -0.04 0.33
N LYS A 58 2.46 -1.29 0.04
CA LYS A 58 2.91 -1.96 -1.18
C LYS A 58 1.82 -1.84 -2.24
N LEU A 59 2.04 -1.00 -3.24
CA LEU A 59 1.16 -0.88 -4.41
C LEU A 59 1.54 -1.95 -5.42
N LEU A 60 0.55 -2.68 -5.92
CA LEU A 60 0.72 -3.83 -6.79
C LEU A 60 -0.22 -3.68 -7.99
N VAL A 61 0.33 -3.88 -9.18
CA VAL A 61 -0.38 -3.81 -10.45
C VAL A 61 -0.06 -5.05 -11.23
N THR A 62 -1.08 -5.75 -11.72
CA THR A 62 -0.91 -6.92 -12.58
C THR A 62 -1.82 -6.79 -13.78
N ARG A 63 -1.32 -7.16 -14.97
CA ARG A 63 -2.12 -7.22 -16.19
C ARG A 63 -2.91 -8.52 -16.22
N ARG A 64 -4.22 -8.39 -16.46
CA ARG A 64 -5.12 -9.52 -16.69
C ARG A 64 -5.05 -10.02 -18.13
N ASP A 65 -5.46 -11.26 -18.34
CA ASP A 65 -5.50 -11.91 -19.66
C ASP A 65 -6.42 -11.17 -20.66
N ASP A 66 -7.44 -10.46 -20.18
CA ASP A 66 -8.35 -9.65 -21.00
C ASP A 66 -7.75 -8.28 -21.41
N GLY A 67 -6.49 -8.03 -21.02
CA GLY A 67 -5.79 -6.76 -21.24
C GLY A 67 -6.13 -5.68 -20.21
N GLY A 68 -7.02 -5.97 -19.26
CA GLY A 68 -7.31 -5.12 -18.11
C GLY A 68 -6.15 -5.12 -17.11
N LEU A 69 -6.26 -4.26 -16.10
CA LEU A 69 -5.34 -4.22 -14.97
C LEU A 69 -6.10 -4.55 -13.70
N ASP A 70 -5.47 -5.33 -12.83
CA ASP A 70 -5.82 -5.43 -11.43
C ASP A 70 -4.84 -4.59 -10.63
N VAL A 71 -5.38 -3.77 -9.74
CA VAL A 71 -4.59 -2.85 -8.92
C VAL A 71 -5.06 -2.99 -7.49
N TRP A 72 -4.13 -3.29 -6.60
CA TRP A 72 -4.39 -3.37 -5.17
C TRP A 72 -3.21 -2.83 -4.38
N ALA A 73 -3.44 -2.55 -3.11
CA ALA A 73 -2.40 -2.12 -2.20
C ALA A 73 -2.52 -2.87 -0.86
N LEU A 74 -1.36 -3.24 -0.33
CA LEU A 74 -1.22 -3.80 1.02
C LEU A 74 -0.82 -2.67 1.95
N VAL A 75 -1.66 -2.35 2.93
CA VAL A 75 -1.45 -1.23 3.85
C VAL A 75 -1.03 -1.77 5.21
N PHE A 76 0.20 -1.47 5.60
CA PHE A 76 0.76 -1.77 6.90
C PHE A 76 0.70 -0.53 7.77
N PHE A 77 0.10 -0.66 8.95
CA PHE A 77 -0.03 0.44 9.90
C PHE A 77 1.03 0.30 10.98
N PHE A 78 1.67 1.41 11.34
CA PHE A 78 2.64 1.46 12.42
C PHE A 78 2.25 2.56 13.39
N VAL A 79 2.24 2.23 14.68
CA VAL A 79 2.08 3.21 15.76
C VAL A 79 3.37 3.22 16.54
N ASP A 80 4.02 4.39 16.60
CA ASP A 80 5.33 4.57 17.21
C ASP A 80 6.33 3.50 16.74
N LYS A 81 6.45 3.39 15.40
CA LYS A 81 7.34 2.45 14.71
C LYS A 81 7.01 0.97 14.88
N ARG A 82 5.91 0.60 15.55
CA ARG A 82 5.49 -0.81 15.74
C ARG A 82 4.29 -1.15 14.88
N ARG A 83 4.35 -2.25 14.14
CA ARG A 83 3.25 -2.71 13.28
C ARG A 83 2.01 -3.03 14.12
N VAL A 84 0.86 -2.52 13.70
CA VAL A 84 -0.45 -2.79 14.28
C VAL A 84 -1.39 -3.36 13.22
N ALA A 85 -2.14 -4.38 13.61
CA ALA A 85 -3.12 -5.03 12.75
C ALA A 85 -4.24 -5.65 13.60
N GLU A 86 -5.32 -6.10 12.96
CA GLU A 86 -6.28 -6.99 13.61
C GLU A 86 -5.60 -8.28 14.10
N ARG A 87 -6.22 -8.95 15.07
CA ARG A 87 -5.66 -10.19 15.65
C ARG A 87 -5.39 -11.23 14.56
N ASP A 88 -4.20 -11.80 14.58
CA ASP A 88 -3.72 -12.81 13.61
C ASP A 88 -3.65 -12.30 12.15
N LYS A 89 -3.62 -10.97 11.95
CA LYS A 89 -3.49 -10.30 10.65
C LYS A 89 -2.19 -9.50 10.56
N CYS A 90 -1.84 -9.11 9.34
CA CYS A 90 -0.59 -8.42 9.03
C CYS A 90 -0.83 -7.06 8.36
N TYR A 91 -1.74 -7.00 7.39
CA TYR A 91 -2.00 -5.79 6.60
C TYR A 91 -3.48 -5.68 6.19
N LEU A 92 -3.89 -4.47 5.83
CA LEU A 92 -5.19 -4.22 5.22
C LEU A 92 -5.04 -4.20 3.69
N THR A 93 -5.80 -5.04 3.01
CA THR A 93 -5.89 -5.03 1.55
C THR A 93 -6.94 -4.03 1.09
N VAL A 94 -6.55 -3.19 0.13
CA VAL A 94 -7.45 -2.28 -0.59
C VAL A 94 -7.25 -2.49 -2.08
N GLU A 95 -8.29 -2.26 -2.86
CA GLU A 95 -8.28 -2.56 -4.30
C GLU A 95 -8.95 -1.47 -5.10
N TRP A 96 -8.48 -1.28 -6.33
CA TRP A 96 -9.09 -0.37 -7.28
C TRP A 96 -10.21 -1.08 -8.02
N ARG A 97 -11.44 -0.60 -7.87
CA ARG A 97 -12.62 -1.10 -8.57
C ARG A 97 -13.42 0.05 -9.10
N GLU A 98 -13.80 -0.02 -10.37
CA GLU A 98 -14.72 0.93 -11.01
C GLU A 98 -14.30 2.42 -10.82
N GLY A 99 -12.99 2.69 -10.85
CA GLY A 99 -12.47 4.05 -10.75
C GLY A 99 -12.30 4.59 -9.33
N GLN A 100 -12.37 3.73 -8.30
CA GLN A 100 -12.19 4.12 -6.91
C GLN A 100 -11.50 3.03 -6.08
N TRP A 101 -10.90 3.43 -4.97
CA TRP A 101 -10.37 2.51 -3.98
C TRP A 101 -11.50 1.97 -3.09
N ALA A 102 -11.48 0.66 -2.87
CA ALA A 102 -12.40 -0.03 -1.99
C ALA A 102 -11.62 -0.88 -0.98
N ARG A 103 -12.15 -0.96 0.24
CA ARG A 103 -11.61 -1.86 1.27
C ARG A 103 -11.99 -3.30 0.92
N ARG A 104 -10.99 -4.19 0.90
CA ARG A 104 -11.21 -5.64 0.76
C ARG A 104 -11.28 -6.34 2.12
N GLY A 105 -10.32 -6.07 3.01
CA GLY A 105 -10.28 -6.66 4.35
C GLY A 105 -8.87 -6.85 4.89
N TRP A 106 -8.76 -7.30 6.15
CA TRP A 106 -7.48 -7.62 6.76
C TRP A 106 -7.05 -9.04 6.44
N GLU A 107 -5.78 -9.18 6.07
CA GLU A 107 -5.19 -10.44 5.64
C GLU A 107 -3.99 -10.81 6.50
N ALA A 108 -3.73 -12.11 6.60
CA ALA A 108 -2.57 -12.65 7.30
C ALA A 108 -1.42 -12.78 6.30
N ASP A 109 -0.19 -12.73 6.81
CA ASP A 109 1.00 -13.06 6.02
C ASP A 109 1.22 -14.58 6.05
N ALA A 110 0.44 -15.31 5.27
CA ALA A 110 0.42 -16.77 5.31
C ALA A 110 1.77 -17.40 4.89
N GLU A 111 2.48 -16.75 3.98
CA GLU A 111 3.75 -17.24 3.41
C GLU A 111 4.97 -16.65 4.12
N GLY A 112 4.79 -15.77 5.10
CA GLY A 112 5.88 -15.14 5.86
C GLY A 112 6.71 -14.15 5.03
N GLU A 113 6.15 -13.58 3.96
CA GLU A 113 6.83 -12.62 3.08
C GLU A 113 7.18 -11.33 3.83
N TRP A 114 6.38 -10.97 4.82
CA TRP A 114 6.47 -9.75 5.62
C TRP A 114 6.99 -10.03 7.04
N ALA A 115 7.64 -11.17 7.24
CA ALA A 115 8.42 -11.46 8.42
C ALA A 115 9.63 -10.51 8.47
N GLY A 116 9.87 -9.88 9.62
CA GLY A 116 10.90 -8.85 9.78
C GLY A 116 10.37 -7.42 9.60
N LEU A 117 9.13 -7.25 9.14
CA LEU A 117 8.45 -5.96 9.03
C LEU A 117 7.56 -5.68 10.25
N GLU A 118 7.97 -6.11 11.44
CA GLU A 118 7.25 -5.83 12.69
C GLU A 118 7.51 -4.41 13.19
N THR A 119 8.60 -3.78 12.76
CA THR A 119 8.98 -2.42 13.11
C THR A 119 9.51 -1.63 11.92
N LEU A 120 9.37 -0.31 11.97
CA LEU A 120 10.10 0.61 11.10
C LEU A 120 11.37 1.09 11.82
N GLU A 121 12.51 1.07 11.14
CA GLU A 121 13.79 1.59 11.67
C GLU A 121 13.93 3.10 11.45
#